data_AF-A0A804MEI4-F1
#
_entry.id   AF-A0A804MEI4-F1
#
_cell.length_a   1.000
_cell.length_b   1.000
_cell.length_c   1.000
_cell.angle_alpha   90.00
_cell.angle_beta   90.00
_cell.angle_gamma   90.00
#
_symmetry.space_group_name_H-M   'P 1'
#
loop_
_entity.id
_entity.type
_entity.pdbx_description
1 polymer ?
#
loop_
_entity_poly.entity_id
_entity_poly.type
_entity_poly.pdbx_seq_one_letter_code
_entity_poly.pdbx_strand_id
1 'polypeptide(L)'
;MSRPSGACYKNLHVHRPAPCPSLVTSAVRHHGVFVSSARRRRVPGPASSGLVVGVSPPPRVRGGHAVDGVAVGAGREREPGEAGVRELAVAPGAGAGGGAGQAARRRHRRGRGRHGVQLRQVHVAHVPGHRRLLLRPHRRAVLPAAQPHRVARRHQGQQPRGRRPQAHRRLQGKSVCLALTKDKPEQTRDVVDRVCMQAVVSSLGEHNLMVILDNHLSKPGWCCSNTDGSGFFGDTYFDPDVWVDGLTKMATMFAGVPNVVGMSLRNELRGPRQNVNDWYMQRGAEAVHAANPRVLVILSGLSFDNDLAFLNSRPVNLSFTGKVAFEVHWYSFSNGPEWSSGNANQACARITAGITRRAFYLLDRGWPVILSEFGVDNRGVNTNDNRYYGCAAAAAADLDLDWALWALQGSYYLREGVLGLDEVYGVLDWAWCRPRNDTALRRVQALQRPLRGPGLAEAAPYTVLFHPVSGMCVVRRSPTPSLTQPFQLSLGPCNETEAWEYSAQQQRLALRDAALLCLRAEGAGRPASLAVSCGDAMARWGFVSDSKLHVAVNATSSAGSVGDGLLCLDVGADGRSVVTNPCRCLSADNSCDPQGQWFKLVSSTRSVVTKQTMLAQLPLKLKDWKIRSF
;
A
#
# COMPACT_ATOMS: atom_id res chain seq x y z
N MET A 1 -19.57 10.89 -47.33
CA MET A 1 -18.17 11.03 -46.84
C MET A 1 -18.01 12.41 -46.23
N SER A 2 -17.55 12.51 -44.99
CA SER A 2 -17.31 13.79 -44.30
C SER A 2 -16.30 13.55 -43.17
N ARG A 3 -15.21 14.31 -43.15
CA ARG A 3 -14.19 14.22 -42.07
C ARG A 3 -14.65 15.06 -40.88
N PRO A 4 -14.60 14.57 -39.63
CA PRO A 4 -14.64 15.45 -38.47
C PRO A 4 -13.35 16.29 -38.45
N SER A 5 -13.49 17.59 -38.16
CA SER A 5 -12.38 18.55 -38.14
C SER A 5 -11.54 18.42 -36.86
N GLY A 6 -10.21 18.51 -37.01
CA GLY A 6 -9.29 18.47 -35.87
C GLY A 6 -9.35 19.76 -35.05
N ALA A 7 -9.90 19.69 -33.84
CA ALA A 7 -9.86 20.78 -32.88
C ALA A 7 -8.45 20.91 -32.27
N CYS A 8 -7.61 21.77 -32.86
CA CYS A 8 -6.27 22.04 -32.33
C CYS A 8 -6.32 22.65 -30.92
N TYR A 9 -5.57 22.07 -29.98
CA TYR A 9 -5.37 22.62 -28.64
C TYR A 9 -4.79 24.05 -28.69
N LYS A 10 -5.66 25.06 -28.57
CA LYS A 10 -5.29 26.44 -28.27
C LYS A 10 -5.81 26.83 -26.89
N ASN A 11 -4.97 27.51 -26.11
CA ASN A 11 -5.28 28.13 -24.82
C ASN A 11 -5.65 27.19 -23.65
N LEU A 12 -4.91 26.11 -23.45
CA LEU A 12 -4.75 25.54 -22.10
C LEU A 12 -3.84 26.46 -21.27
N HIS A 13 -4.43 27.35 -20.46
CA HIS A 13 -3.69 28.05 -19.41
C HIS A 13 -3.20 27.03 -18.38
N VAL A 14 -1.88 26.85 -18.30
CA VAL A 14 -1.27 25.90 -17.36
C VAL A 14 -1.36 26.49 -15.95
N HIS A 15 -2.43 26.14 -15.22
CA HIS A 15 -2.42 26.20 -13.76
C HIS A 15 -1.29 25.29 -13.26
N ARG A 16 -0.15 25.91 -12.94
CA ARG A 16 0.80 25.32 -12.02
C ARG A 16 0.14 25.34 -10.64
N PRO A 17 0.26 24.27 -9.83
CA PRO A 17 0.13 24.42 -8.40
C PRO A 17 1.02 25.58 -7.95
N ALA A 18 0.51 26.47 -7.11
CA ALA A 18 1.33 27.53 -6.53
C ALA A 18 2.52 26.87 -5.82
N PRO A 19 3.74 27.43 -5.90
CA PRO A 19 4.87 26.86 -5.18
C PRO A 19 4.52 26.82 -3.69
N CYS A 20 4.53 25.61 -3.14
CA CYS A 20 4.05 25.36 -1.78
C CYS A 20 4.69 26.34 -0.79
N PRO A 21 3.90 27.01 0.07
CA PRO A 21 4.41 28.03 0.97
C PRO A 21 5.48 27.39 1.86
N SER A 22 6.72 27.86 1.74
CA SER A 22 7.84 27.31 2.49
C SER A 22 7.56 27.46 3.97
N LEU A 23 7.64 26.34 4.72
CA LEU A 23 7.63 26.35 6.18
C LEU A 23 8.87 27.06 6.69
N VAL A 24 8.78 28.39 6.82
CA VAL A 24 9.80 29.23 7.44
C VAL A 24 9.77 28.96 8.94
N THR A 25 10.49 27.94 9.37
CA THR A 25 10.86 27.79 10.78
C THR A 25 11.73 28.98 11.15
N SER A 26 11.16 29.93 11.90
CA SER A 26 11.84 31.13 12.36
C SER A 26 12.89 30.77 13.42
N ALA A 27 14.09 30.43 12.94
CA ALA A 27 15.26 30.23 13.78
C ALA A 27 15.66 31.58 14.41
N VAL A 28 15.11 31.87 15.60
CA VAL A 28 15.41 33.07 16.39
C VAL A 28 16.88 33.04 16.80
N ARG A 29 17.72 33.75 16.04
CA ARG A 29 19.11 33.97 16.41
C ARG A 29 19.17 34.98 17.56
N HIS A 30 19.48 34.51 18.76
CA HIS A 30 19.94 35.37 19.84
C HIS A 30 21.27 36.04 19.42
N HIS A 31 21.23 37.34 19.17
CA HIS A 31 22.42 38.20 19.19
C HIS A 31 22.26 39.19 20.35
N GLY A 32 23.06 39.00 21.40
CA GLY A 32 23.18 39.98 22.49
C GLY A 32 24.34 40.94 22.22
N VAL A 33 24.05 42.24 22.27
CA VAL A 33 25.03 43.33 22.42
C VAL A 33 24.44 44.30 23.46
N PHE A 34 25.30 44.98 24.22
CA PHE A 34 24.97 45.60 25.51
C PHE A 34 25.56 47.03 25.59
N VAL A 35 25.13 47.83 26.58
CA VAL A 35 25.78 49.07 27.11
C VAL A 35 25.35 50.47 26.56
N SER A 36 24.65 51.21 27.44
CA SER A 36 24.75 52.66 27.81
C SER A 36 23.96 53.82 27.13
N SER A 37 22.95 54.28 27.90
CA SER A 37 22.71 55.66 28.41
C SER A 37 22.31 56.87 27.54
N ALA A 38 21.19 57.49 27.93
CA ALA A 38 20.97 58.95 27.96
C ALA A 38 20.01 59.34 29.14
N ARG A 39 19.76 60.63 29.39
CA ARG A 39 19.02 61.21 30.57
C ARG A 39 18.02 62.28 30.08
N ARG A 40 16.93 62.74 30.72
CA ARG A 40 16.42 62.83 32.13
C ARG A 40 14.85 62.63 32.07
N ARG A 41 13.84 63.20 32.80
CA ARG A 41 13.66 64.23 33.87
C ARG A 41 12.24 64.12 34.56
N ARG A 42 12.16 63.95 35.89
CA ARG A 42 11.05 64.35 36.84
C ARG A 42 9.65 63.64 36.80
N VAL A 43 8.90 63.80 37.92
CA VAL A 43 7.74 63.05 38.52
C VAL A 43 6.99 64.04 39.48
N PRO A 44 5.62 64.12 39.64
CA PRO A 44 4.64 63.17 40.26
C PRO A 44 3.37 62.94 39.38
N GLY A 45 2.20 62.37 39.77
CA GLY A 45 1.58 61.89 41.05
C GLY A 45 0.46 62.83 41.60
N PRO A 46 -0.52 62.41 42.46
CA PRO A 46 -0.78 61.10 43.12
C PRO A 46 -2.29 60.61 43.18
N ALA A 47 -2.57 59.53 43.95
CA ALA A 47 -3.83 59.18 44.69
C ALA A 47 -5.14 58.78 43.92
N SER A 48 -6.12 57.98 44.44
CA SER A 48 -6.21 57.01 45.57
C SER A 48 -7.58 56.26 45.66
N SER A 49 -7.63 55.06 46.29
CA SER A 49 -8.83 54.35 46.87
C SER A 49 -9.88 53.73 45.90
N GLY A 50 -10.67 52.68 46.24
CA GLY A 50 -10.82 51.84 47.46
C GLY A 50 -11.74 50.59 47.26
N LEU A 51 -11.96 49.77 48.30
CA LEU A 51 -12.76 48.50 48.34
C LEU A 51 -14.32 48.74 48.35
N VAL A 52 -15.30 47.79 48.29
CA VAL A 52 -15.56 46.52 49.04
C VAL A 52 -16.56 45.54 48.32
N VAL A 53 -16.52 44.26 48.73
CA VAL A 53 -17.29 42.99 48.45
C VAL A 53 -18.85 43.04 48.48
N GLY A 54 -19.58 42.09 47.81
CA GLY A 54 -21.07 41.98 47.89
C GLY A 54 -21.86 40.75 47.28
N VAL A 55 -21.46 39.50 47.53
CA VAL A 55 -22.18 38.17 47.48
C VAL A 55 -23.68 38.01 47.01
N SER A 56 -23.93 37.25 45.90
CA SER A 56 -24.87 36.09 45.64
C SER A 56 -26.40 36.03 46.00
N PRO A 57 -27.25 35.06 45.49
CA PRO A 57 -27.43 34.48 44.12
C PRO A 57 -28.96 34.22 43.72
N PRO A 58 -29.54 33.06 43.20
CA PRO A 58 -30.72 33.11 42.25
C PRO A 58 -31.93 32.09 42.35
N PRO A 59 -33.06 32.32 41.62
CA PRO A 59 -33.96 31.25 41.08
C PRO A 59 -34.04 31.26 39.51
N ARG A 60 -34.31 30.19 38.71
CA ARG A 60 -35.35 29.10 38.67
C ARG A 60 -36.76 29.56 38.22
N VAL A 61 -37.59 28.85 37.39
CA VAL A 61 -37.49 27.69 36.43
C VAL A 61 -38.87 27.45 35.71
N ARG A 62 -38.95 26.72 34.55
CA ARG A 62 -40.17 26.32 33.73
C ARG A 62 -40.87 27.48 32.95
N GLY A 63 -41.65 27.32 31.86
CA GLY A 63 -42.12 26.20 30.99
C GLY A 63 -43.55 26.52 30.44
N GLY A 64 -44.12 26.10 29.27
CA GLY A 64 -43.74 25.23 28.11
C GLY A 64 -44.92 25.11 27.08
N HIS A 65 -44.84 24.25 26.03
CA HIS A 65 -45.83 24.01 24.91
C HIS A 65 -45.94 25.12 23.82
N ALA A 66 -45.87 24.84 22.50
CA ALA A 66 -46.88 24.35 21.50
C ALA A 66 -47.99 25.40 21.19
N VAL A 67 -48.49 25.66 19.96
CA VAL A 67 -48.93 24.76 18.83
C VAL A 67 -48.64 25.41 17.43
N ASP A 68 -49.06 24.77 16.33
CA ASP A 68 -48.79 25.04 14.89
C ASP A 68 -49.30 26.37 14.25
N GLY A 69 -48.75 26.69 13.06
CA GLY A 69 -49.24 27.70 12.11
C GLY A 69 -48.50 27.65 10.75
N VAL A 70 -49.18 27.88 9.61
CA VAL A 70 -48.69 27.53 8.26
C VAL A 70 -48.76 28.69 7.23
N ALA A 71 -47.65 28.90 6.51
CA ALA A 71 -47.47 29.73 5.29
C ALA A 71 -47.76 31.26 5.44
N VAL A 72 -47.46 32.18 4.50
CA VAL A 72 -46.98 32.12 3.09
C VAL A 72 -45.92 33.24 2.87
N GLY A 73 -44.94 33.08 1.98
CA GLY A 73 -44.10 34.22 1.53
C GLY A 73 -42.94 33.86 0.60
N ALA A 74 -42.68 34.68 -0.43
CA ALA A 74 -41.56 34.54 -1.38
C ALA A 74 -40.19 34.81 -0.72
N GLY A 75 -39.05 34.34 -1.23
CA GLY A 75 -38.79 33.56 -2.45
C GLY A 75 -37.74 34.22 -3.36
N ARG A 76 -36.59 33.58 -3.56
CA ARG A 76 -35.59 33.99 -4.56
C ARG A 76 -34.66 32.84 -4.99
N GLU A 77 -34.19 32.96 -6.23
CA GLU A 77 -33.00 32.35 -6.88
C GLU A 77 -32.45 30.99 -6.36
N ARG A 78 -32.50 29.97 -7.23
CA ARG A 78 -31.75 28.70 -7.08
C ARG A 78 -30.46 28.74 -7.90
N GLU A 79 -29.34 28.32 -7.31
CA GLU A 79 -28.24 27.72 -8.06
C GLU A 79 -28.33 26.17 -7.97
N PRO A 80 -28.02 25.42 -9.03
CA PRO A 80 -27.72 24.00 -8.94
C PRO A 80 -26.24 23.79 -8.54
N GLY A 81 -25.86 22.79 -7.76
CA GLY A 81 -26.63 21.65 -7.26
C GLY A 81 -25.76 20.40 -7.32
N GLU A 82 -25.51 19.75 -6.19
CA GLU A 82 -24.50 18.68 -6.07
C GLU A 82 -24.85 17.43 -6.90
N ALA A 83 -23.93 17.03 -7.79
CA ALA A 83 -23.98 15.75 -8.47
C ALA A 83 -23.31 14.65 -7.60
N GLY A 84 -23.95 14.30 -6.48
CA GLY A 84 -23.50 13.19 -5.64
C GLY A 84 -23.55 11.86 -6.40
N VAL A 85 -22.42 11.16 -6.50
CA VAL A 85 -22.31 9.87 -7.21
C VAL A 85 -23.12 8.81 -6.45
N ARG A 86 -24.30 8.46 -6.99
CA ARG A 86 -25.06 7.28 -6.57
C ARG A 86 -24.44 6.02 -7.16
N GLU A 87 -23.55 5.40 -6.39
CA GLU A 87 -22.95 4.12 -6.73
C GLU A 87 -24.00 3.00 -6.66
N LEU A 88 -24.32 2.39 -7.80
CA LEU A 88 -25.31 1.31 -7.92
C LEU A 88 -24.67 -0.03 -7.55
N ALA A 89 -24.69 -0.37 -6.26
CA ALA A 89 -24.30 -1.68 -5.77
C ALA A 89 -25.28 -2.77 -6.27
N VAL A 90 -24.86 -3.53 -7.29
CA VAL A 90 -25.59 -4.71 -7.79
C VAL A 90 -24.90 -5.97 -7.27
N ALA A 91 -25.54 -6.64 -6.31
CA ALA A 91 -25.05 -7.91 -5.78
C ALA A 91 -25.32 -9.09 -6.75
N PRO A 92 -24.47 -10.13 -6.78
CA PRO A 92 -24.76 -11.37 -7.50
C PRO A 92 -26.00 -12.05 -6.92
N GLY A 93 -26.97 -12.40 -7.76
CA GLY A 93 -28.23 -13.00 -7.33
C GLY A 93 -28.07 -14.40 -6.74
N ALA A 94 -28.70 -14.65 -5.59
CA ALA A 94 -28.85 -16.00 -5.05
C ALA A 94 -29.83 -16.82 -5.91
N GLY A 95 -29.52 -18.09 -6.16
CA GLY A 95 -30.38 -18.99 -6.94
C GLY A 95 -31.70 -19.29 -6.24
N ALA A 96 -32.81 -19.21 -6.98
CA ALA A 96 -34.14 -19.51 -6.45
C ALA A 96 -34.34 -21.02 -6.22
N GLY A 97 -34.96 -21.38 -5.08
CA GLY A 97 -35.50 -22.71 -4.82
C GLY A 97 -36.98 -22.62 -4.44
N GLY A 98 -37.83 -23.49 -4.98
CA GLY A 98 -39.28 -23.26 -4.92
C GLY A 98 -40.19 -24.46 -5.22
N GLY A 99 -39.83 -25.67 -4.77
CA GLY A 99 -40.73 -26.85 -4.78
C GLY A 99 -41.01 -27.46 -6.18
N ALA A 100 -41.75 -28.57 -6.28
CA ALA A 100 -42.10 -29.57 -5.27
C ALA A 100 -42.42 -30.92 -5.98
N GLY A 101 -42.11 -32.06 -5.37
CA GLY A 101 -42.42 -33.37 -5.95
C GLY A 101 -42.04 -34.56 -5.08
N GLN A 102 -43.04 -35.37 -4.69
CA GLN A 102 -42.84 -36.60 -3.92
C GLN A 102 -42.69 -37.81 -4.86
N ALA A 103 -41.76 -38.73 -4.62
CA ALA A 103 -41.86 -40.11 -5.11
C ALA A 103 -41.03 -41.11 -4.29
N ALA A 104 -41.59 -42.30 -4.11
CA ALA A 104 -41.10 -43.36 -3.22
C ALA A 104 -39.83 -44.11 -3.69
N ARG A 105 -39.09 -44.60 -2.70
CA ARG A 105 -38.47 -45.95 -2.58
C ARG A 105 -38.21 -46.75 -3.89
N ARG A 106 -36.96 -47.20 -4.10
CA ARG A 106 -36.60 -48.64 -4.15
C ARG A 106 -35.09 -48.91 -4.07
N ARG A 107 -34.73 -50.13 -3.67
CA ARG A 107 -33.37 -50.70 -3.70
C ARG A 107 -33.21 -51.58 -4.96
N HIS A 108 -32.00 -51.69 -5.52
CA HIS A 108 -31.34 -52.87 -6.14
C HIS A 108 -30.03 -52.34 -6.77
N ARG A 109 -28.79 -52.79 -6.53
CA ARG A 109 -28.14 -54.10 -6.25
C ARG A 109 -27.75 -54.89 -7.53
N ARG A 110 -26.50 -54.66 -7.99
CA ARG A 110 -25.61 -55.48 -8.86
C ARG A 110 -26.07 -55.80 -10.30
N GLY A 111 -25.15 -55.57 -11.25
CA GLY A 111 -25.09 -56.21 -12.57
C GLY A 111 -23.69 -56.06 -13.20
N ARG A 112 -23.12 -57.16 -13.74
CA ARG A 112 -21.90 -57.13 -14.58
C ARG A 112 -22.32 -57.35 -16.03
N GLY A 113 -21.64 -56.70 -16.97
CA GLY A 113 -21.74 -57.01 -18.41
C GLY A 113 -20.46 -56.61 -19.13
N ARG A 114 -19.78 -57.58 -19.77
CA ARG A 114 -18.70 -57.32 -20.73
C ARG A 114 -19.28 -57.42 -22.13
N HIS A 115 -18.94 -56.49 -23.02
CA HIS A 115 -18.63 -56.81 -24.41
C HIS A 115 -17.47 -55.91 -24.86
N GLY A 116 -16.65 -56.42 -25.77
CA GLY A 116 -15.56 -55.67 -26.38
C GLY A 116 -15.37 -56.14 -27.80
N VAL A 117 -14.88 -55.24 -28.66
CA VAL A 117 -14.46 -55.54 -30.03
C VAL A 117 -13.08 -54.90 -30.22
N GLN A 118 -12.20 -55.61 -30.92
CA GLN A 118 -10.80 -55.23 -31.12
C GLN A 118 -10.48 -55.43 -32.60
N LEU A 119 -9.94 -54.40 -33.26
CA LEU A 119 -9.38 -54.50 -34.61
C LEU A 119 -7.98 -53.88 -34.67
N ARG A 120 -7.18 -54.31 -35.65
CA ARG A 120 -5.71 -54.24 -35.63
C ARG A 120 -5.12 -53.17 -36.55
N GLN A 121 -3.84 -52.89 -36.31
CA GLN A 121 -2.90 -52.23 -37.23
C GLN A 121 -2.65 -53.05 -38.51
N VAL A 122 -2.07 -52.40 -39.52
CA VAL A 122 -1.33 -53.02 -40.65
C VAL A 122 0.03 -52.31 -40.79
N HIS A 123 1.02 -52.94 -41.44
CA HIS A 123 2.45 -52.65 -41.27
C HIS A 123 3.13 -51.66 -42.25
N VAL A 124 4.10 -50.94 -41.69
CA VAL A 124 5.50 -50.69 -42.14
C VAL A 124 5.98 -51.30 -43.48
N ALA A 125 6.82 -50.55 -44.20
CA ALA A 125 7.79 -51.03 -45.19
C ALA A 125 9.22 -50.47 -44.92
N HIS A 126 10.28 -51.08 -45.47
CA HIS A 126 11.69 -50.91 -45.04
C HIS A 126 12.69 -51.37 -46.14
N VAL A 127 14.03 -51.15 -46.12
CA VAL A 127 14.95 -50.70 -45.05
C VAL A 127 15.97 -49.58 -45.43
N PRO A 128 16.97 -49.74 -46.35
CA PRO A 128 18.34 -49.30 -46.01
C PRO A 128 19.08 -48.37 -46.99
N GLY A 129 20.11 -47.64 -46.50
CA GLY A 129 21.08 -46.90 -47.34
C GLY A 129 22.23 -46.21 -46.54
N HIS A 130 23.45 -46.76 -46.59
CA HIS A 130 24.61 -46.37 -45.77
C HIS A 130 25.41 -45.11 -46.21
N ARG A 131 26.02 -44.42 -45.22
CA ARG A 131 27.32 -43.69 -45.25
C ARG A 131 27.43 -42.49 -46.24
N ARG A 132 28.12 -41.37 -45.94
CA ARG A 132 29.46 -41.19 -45.32
C ARG A 132 29.59 -39.83 -44.60
N LEU A 133 30.60 -39.69 -43.74
CA LEU A 133 31.16 -38.37 -43.38
C LEU A 133 31.93 -37.77 -44.57
N LEU A 134 31.95 -36.43 -44.66
CA LEU A 134 33.09 -35.67 -45.18
C LEU A 134 33.27 -34.37 -44.38
N LEU A 135 34.50 -33.87 -44.33
CA LEU A 135 34.96 -32.75 -43.49
C LEU A 135 35.36 -31.53 -44.34
N ARG A 136 35.55 -30.40 -43.65
CA ARG A 136 36.29 -29.17 -44.05
C ARG A 136 35.51 -28.12 -44.87
N PRO A 137 35.93 -26.84 -44.81
CA PRO A 137 36.40 -26.12 -43.61
C PRO A 137 35.87 -24.66 -43.50
N HIS A 138 35.96 -24.08 -42.31
CA HIS A 138 35.90 -22.61 -42.17
C HIS A 138 37.06 -21.94 -42.91
N ARG A 139 36.79 -20.83 -43.60
CA ARG A 139 37.81 -19.82 -43.96
C ARG A 139 37.80 -18.68 -42.95
N ARG A 140 38.99 -18.25 -42.53
CA ARG A 140 39.20 -17.03 -41.73
C ARG A 140 38.83 -15.79 -42.55
N ALA A 141 38.16 -14.82 -41.94
CA ALA A 141 38.33 -13.41 -42.30
C ALA A 141 39.49 -12.81 -41.49
N VAL A 142 40.19 -11.82 -42.05
CA VAL A 142 41.44 -11.29 -41.48
C VAL A 142 41.22 -9.86 -40.96
N LEU A 143 41.74 -9.58 -39.76
CA LEU A 143 41.84 -8.22 -39.21
C LEU A 143 43.07 -7.51 -39.80
N PRO A 144 42.94 -6.30 -40.38
CA PRO A 144 44.08 -5.43 -40.67
C PRO A 144 44.67 -4.88 -39.36
N ALA A 145 46.01 -4.83 -39.26
CA ALA A 145 46.71 -4.31 -38.08
C ALA A 145 46.91 -2.78 -38.13
N ALA A 146 47.16 -2.17 -36.97
CA ALA A 146 47.49 -0.75 -36.84
C ALA A 146 49.00 -0.49 -37.05
N GLN A 147 49.35 0.70 -37.58
CA GLN A 147 50.70 1.25 -37.62
C GLN A 147 50.70 2.80 -37.48
N PRO A 148 51.82 3.45 -37.11
CA PRO A 148 51.77 4.29 -35.91
C PRO A 148 52.24 5.75 -36.03
N HIS A 149 52.06 6.47 -34.91
CA HIS A 149 52.79 7.65 -34.40
C HIS A 149 53.14 8.84 -35.34
N ARG A 150 52.68 10.03 -34.92
CA ARG A 150 53.55 11.22 -34.86
C ARG A 150 53.48 11.88 -33.49
N VAL A 151 54.61 12.43 -33.05
CA VAL A 151 54.76 13.19 -31.80
C VAL A 151 55.17 14.62 -32.16
N ALA A 152 54.59 15.61 -31.47
CA ALA A 152 55.03 17.00 -31.50
C ALA A 152 55.06 17.56 -30.06
N ARG A 153 55.93 18.54 -29.79
CA ARG A 153 56.20 19.08 -28.45
C ARG A 153 56.24 20.61 -28.47
N ARG A 154 55.85 21.23 -27.34
CA ARG A 154 55.85 22.69 -27.06
C ARG A 154 54.80 23.49 -27.87
N HIS A 155 54.33 24.66 -27.44
CA HIS A 155 54.79 25.56 -26.37
C HIS A 155 53.79 25.75 -25.20
N GLN A 156 54.29 26.29 -24.09
CA GLN A 156 53.49 26.81 -22.97
C GLN A 156 52.94 28.21 -23.30
N GLY A 157 51.85 28.62 -22.63
CA GLY A 157 51.60 30.06 -22.38
C GLY A 157 50.26 30.64 -22.83
N GLN A 158 49.13 30.15 -22.31
CA GLN A 158 47.92 30.95 -22.05
C GLN A 158 46.90 30.15 -21.21
N GLN A 159 46.26 30.80 -20.23
CA GLN A 159 45.17 30.20 -19.44
C GLN A 159 43.79 30.61 -20.04
N PRO A 160 42.94 29.65 -20.47
CA PRO A 160 41.53 29.93 -20.68
C PRO A 160 40.82 30.09 -19.33
N ARG A 161 40.08 31.19 -19.15
CA ARG A 161 39.32 31.46 -17.91
C ARG A 161 38.34 30.33 -17.63
N GLY A 162 38.36 29.79 -16.41
CA GLY A 162 37.47 28.72 -15.99
C GLY A 162 35.98 29.08 -16.15
N ARG A 163 35.20 28.21 -16.79
CA ARG A 163 33.74 28.37 -16.87
C ARG A 163 33.15 28.27 -15.47
N ARG A 164 32.37 29.28 -15.05
CA ARG A 164 31.53 29.20 -13.84
C ARG A 164 30.61 27.97 -13.96
N PRO A 165 30.33 27.24 -12.87
CA PRO A 165 29.34 26.17 -12.90
C PRO A 165 27.98 26.74 -13.31
N GLN A 166 27.33 26.11 -14.30
CA GLN A 166 25.97 26.50 -14.68
C GLN A 166 25.00 26.12 -13.56
N ALA A 167 24.15 27.06 -13.16
CA ALA A 167 23.14 26.83 -12.14
C ALA A 167 22.11 25.79 -12.62
N HIS A 168 21.74 24.89 -11.69
CA HIS A 168 20.64 23.92 -11.72
C HIS A 168 19.80 23.82 -13.02
N ARG A 169 19.98 22.73 -13.77
CA ARG A 169 18.94 22.25 -14.71
C ARG A 169 17.71 21.81 -13.90
N ARG A 170 16.75 22.71 -13.71
CA ARG A 170 15.42 22.37 -13.18
C ARG A 170 14.60 21.64 -14.26
N LEU A 171 14.09 20.45 -13.93
CA LEU A 171 12.86 19.83 -14.48
C LEU A 171 12.66 19.96 -16.02
N GLN A 172 13.50 19.31 -16.82
CA GLN A 172 13.35 19.32 -18.29
C GLN A 172 12.25 18.38 -18.82
N GLY A 173 11.73 17.44 -18.01
CA GLY A 173 10.67 16.50 -18.42
C GLY A 173 9.40 17.19 -18.94
N LYS A 174 8.92 18.25 -18.27
CA LYS A 174 7.75 19.01 -18.73
C LYS A 174 7.99 19.81 -20.02
N SER A 175 9.23 20.17 -20.36
CA SER A 175 9.52 20.88 -21.62
C SER A 175 9.55 19.96 -22.85
N VAL A 176 9.97 18.70 -22.71
CA VAL A 176 10.08 17.77 -23.85
C VAL A 176 8.70 17.43 -24.42
N CYS A 177 7.77 16.95 -23.57
CA CYS A 177 6.40 16.62 -23.97
C CYS A 177 5.63 17.79 -24.59
N LEU A 178 5.84 19.01 -24.07
CA LEU A 178 5.11 20.20 -24.51
C LEU A 178 5.76 20.92 -25.72
N ALA A 179 6.97 20.52 -26.13
CA ALA A 179 7.66 21.03 -27.32
C ALA A 179 7.42 20.12 -28.54
N LEU A 180 7.47 18.80 -28.36
CA LEU A 180 7.25 17.84 -29.46
C LEU A 180 5.88 18.01 -30.13
N THR A 181 4.86 18.35 -29.34
CA THR A 181 3.49 18.64 -29.81
C THR A 181 3.33 19.99 -30.54
N LYS A 182 4.35 20.86 -30.51
CA LYS A 182 4.36 22.15 -31.23
C LYS A 182 5.15 22.10 -32.53
N ASP A 183 6.32 21.47 -32.51
CA ASP A 183 7.28 21.61 -33.61
C ASP A 183 7.07 20.61 -34.75
N LYS A 184 6.37 19.48 -34.53
CA LYS A 184 6.14 18.42 -35.53
C LYS A 184 4.77 17.75 -35.44
N PRO A 185 3.68 18.38 -35.92
CA PRO A 185 2.32 17.85 -35.81
C PRO A 185 2.06 16.54 -36.61
N GLU A 186 2.93 16.19 -37.56
CA GLU A 186 2.82 14.94 -38.35
C GLU A 186 3.58 13.75 -37.72
N GLN A 187 4.34 13.94 -36.63
CA GLN A 187 4.85 12.81 -35.88
C GLN A 187 3.69 12.15 -35.13
N THR A 188 3.39 10.90 -35.50
CA THR A 188 2.24 10.15 -35.00
C THR A 188 2.21 10.16 -33.46
N ARG A 189 1.01 10.33 -32.89
CA ARG A 189 0.74 10.44 -31.45
C ARG A 189 1.53 9.45 -30.58
N ASP A 190 1.61 8.21 -31.05
CA ASP A 190 2.43 7.10 -30.52
C ASP A 190 3.90 7.49 -30.23
N VAL A 191 4.56 8.26 -31.10
CA VAL A 191 5.92 8.78 -30.87
C VAL A 191 5.97 9.75 -29.68
N VAL A 192 4.97 10.61 -29.54
CA VAL A 192 4.87 11.57 -28.42
C VAL A 192 4.62 10.83 -27.11
N ASP A 193 3.65 9.91 -27.09
CA ASP A 193 3.29 9.11 -25.92
C ASP A 193 4.49 8.28 -25.42
N ARG A 194 5.24 7.65 -26.34
CA ARG A 194 6.47 6.89 -26.02
C ARG A 194 7.59 7.76 -25.47
N VAL A 195 7.90 8.91 -26.09
CA VAL A 195 8.96 9.81 -25.59
C VAL A 195 8.57 10.42 -24.23
N CYS A 196 7.29 10.69 -23.99
CA CYS A 196 6.81 11.14 -22.68
C CYS A 196 6.97 10.08 -21.59
N MET A 197 6.64 8.81 -21.88
CA MET A 197 6.90 7.71 -20.94
C MET A 197 8.40 7.58 -20.63
N GLN A 198 9.26 7.61 -21.64
CA GLN A 198 10.71 7.57 -21.46
C GLN A 198 11.22 8.75 -20.60
N ALA A 199 10.71 9.97 -20.80
CA ALA A 199 11.08 11.14 -20.01
C ALA A 199 10.65 11.03 -18.53
N VAL A 200 9.47 10.46 -18.26
CA VAL A 200 9.01 10.19 -16.88
C VAL A 200 9.87 9.12 -16.22
N VAL A 201 10.05 7.96 -16.87
CA VAL A 201 10.86 6.85 -16.33
C VAL A 201 12.31 7.26 -16.07
N SER A 202 12.89 8.06 -16.96
CA SER A 202 14.24 8.63 -16.78
C SER A 202 14.30 9.59 -15.60
N SER A 203 13.31 10.50 -15.48
CA SER A 203 13.23 11.44 -14.35
C SER A 203 13.03 10.74 -13.01
N LEU A 204 12.33 9.60 -12.97
CA LEU A 204 12.21 8.76 -11.76
C LEU A 204 13.56 8.10 -11.42
N GLY A 205 14.27 7.58 -12.43
CA GLY A 205 15.62 7.01 -12.28
C GLY A 205 16.66 8.01 -11.79
N GLU A 206 16.65 9.25 -12.29
CA GLU A 206 17.49 10.35 -11.81
C GLU A 206 17.28 10.68 -10.31
N HIS A 207 16.12 10.32 -9.76
CA HIS A 207 15.77 10.49 -8.34
C HIS A 207 15.85 9.17 -7.53
N ASN A 208 16.46 8.12 -8.10
CA ASN A 208 16.62 6.78 -7.51
C ASN A 208 15.30 6.04 -7.22
N LEU A 209 14.23 6.35 -7.96
CA LEU A 209 12.94 5.67 -7.83
C LEU A 209 12.86 4.48 -8.79
N MET A 210 12.55 3.32 -8.22
CA MET A 210 12.22 2.11 -8.97
C MET A 210 10.86 2.26 -9.67
N VAL A 211 10.71 1.61 -10.82
CA VAL A 211 9.52 1.67 -11.67
C VAL A 211 9.05 0.25 -11.99
N ILE A 212 7.78 -0.01 -11.72
CA ILE A 212 7.01 -1.08 -12.35
C ILE A 212 6.21 -0.43 -13.49
N LEU A 213 6.22 -1.04 -14.68
CA LEU A 213 5.36 -0.61 -15.79
C LEU A 213 4.08 -1.45 -15.78
N ASP A 214 2.91 -0.81 -15.86
CA ASP A 214 1.61 -1.49 -15.94
C ASP A 214 0.95 -1.28 -17.32
N ASN A 215 0.05 -2.21 -17.68
CA ASN A 215 -0.83 -2.14 -18.84
C ASN A 215 -2.29 -1.85 -18.45
N HIS A 216 -2.52 -0.69 -17.82
CA HIS A 216 -3.79 -0.36 -17.15
C HIS A 216 -5.08 -0.55 -17.96
N LEU A 217 -5.08 -0.08 -19.21
CA LEU A 217 -6.21 -0.15 -20.15
C LEU A 217 -5.69 -0.17 -21.60
N SER A 218 -6.49 -0.73 -22.52
CA SER A 218 -6.16 -0.75 -23.96
C SER A 218 -6.47 0.57 -24.70
N LYS A 219 -7.13 1.51 -24.05
CA LYS A 219 -7.41 2.88 -24.52
C LYS A 219 -7.22 3.87 -23.37
N PRO A 220 -6.73 5.10 -23.60
CA PRO A 220 -6.69 6.13 -22.57
C PRO A 220 -8.12 6.47 -22.09
N GLY A 221 -8.35 6.32 -20.78
CA GLY A 221 -9.64 6.52 -20.13
C GLY A 221 -9.53 6.32 -18.62
N TRP A 222 -10.65 6.45 -17.92
CA TRP A 222 -10.76 6.02 -16.51
C TRP A 222 -11.28 4.58 -16.45
N CYS A 223 -10.88 3.84 -15.43
CA CYS A 223 -11.25 2.44 -15.19
C CYS A 223 -12.14 2.35 -13.92
N CYS A 224 -12.69 1.22 -13.51
CA CYS A 224 -12.62 -0.12 -14.08
C CYS A 224 -14.05 -0.65 -14.16
N SER A 225 -14.71 -0.47 -15.31
CA SER A 225 -16.09 -0.92 -15.49
C SER A 225 -16.11 -2.38 -15.96
N ASN A 226 -17.19 -3.10 -15.64
CA ASN A 226 -17.51 -4.38 -16.31
C ASN A 226 -17.86 -4.21 -17.81
N THR A 227 -17.98 -2.96 -18.31
CA THR A 227 -18.45 -2.63 -19.66
C THR A 227 -17.56 -1.62 -20.43
N ASP A 228 -16.34 -1.32 -19.96
CA ASP A 228 -15.42 -0.39 -20.66
C ASP A 228 -14.75 -0.98 -21.92
N GLY A 229 -15.03 -2.25 -22.25
CA GLY A 229 -14.49 -2.93 -23.42
C GLY A 229 -12.99 -3.27 -23.29
N SER A 230 -12.44 -3.20 -22.09
CA SER A 230 -11.04 -3.50 -21.78
C SER A 230 -10.88 -4.49 -20.61
N GLY A 231 -11.97 -5.07 -20.09
CA GLY A 231 -11.97 -5.87 -18.87
C GLY A 231 -11.35 -7.27 -19.02
N PHE A 232 -11.54 -7.94 -20.16
CA PHE A 232 -10.99 -9.26 -20.40
C PHE A 232 -10.53 -9.49 -21.84
N PHE A 233 -9.69 -10.52 -22.04
CA PHE A 233 -9.23 -10.95 -23.34
C PHE A 233 -10.40 -11.21 -24.32
N GLY A 234 -10.34 -10.60 -25.51
CA GLY A 234 -11.41 -10.67 -26.51
C GLY A 234 -12.55 -9.67 -26.30
N ASP A 235 -12.45 -8.75 -25.35
CA ASP A 235 -13.29 -7.53 -25.35
C ASP A 235 -12.92 -6.58 -26.50
N THR A 236 -13.82 -5.64 -26.79
CA THR A 236 -13.79 -4.69 -27.92
C THR A 236 -12.45 -3.99 -28.16
N TYR A 237 -11.66 -3.75 -27.11
CA TYR A 237 -10.35 -3.10 -27.20
C TYR A 237 -9.19 -3.99 -26.71
N PHE A 238 -9.43 -5.22 -26.26
CA PHE A 238 -8.43 -6.07 -25.61
C PHE A 238 -8.18 -7.37 -26.40
N ASP A 239 -7.58 -7.19 -27.57
CA ASP A 239 -7.04 -8.27 -28.38
C ASP A 239 -5.77 -8.89 -27.74
N PRO A 240 -5.67 -10.22 -27.57
CA PRO A 240 -4.51 -10.86 -26.93
C PRO A 240 -3.20 -10.77 -27.73
N ASP A 241 -3.25 -10.74 -29.06
CA ASP A 241 -2.06 -10.67 -29.91
C ASP A 241 -1.49 -9.26 -29.83
N VAL A 242 -2.33 -8.23 -29.99
CA VAL A 242 -1.96 -6.81 -29.85
C VAL A 242 -1.41 -6.50 -28.46
N TRP A 243 -1.94 -7.14 -27.41
CA TRP A 243 -1.45 -7.02 -26.04
C TRP A 243 -0.04 -7.62 -25.86
N VAL A 244 0.21 -8.85 -26.35
CA VAL A 244 1.56 -9.44 -26.36
C VAL A 244 2.54 -8.56 -27.13
N ASP A 245 2.12 -8.02 -28.27
CA ASP A 245 2.90 -7.11 -29.10
C ASP A 245 3.25 -5.81 -28.35
N GLY A 246 2.29 -5.26 -27.60
CA GLY A 246 2.46 -4.07 -26.76
C GLY A 246 3.43 -4.30 -25.60
N LEU A 247 3.24 -5.40 -24.85
CA LEU A 247 4.14 -5.83 -23.77
C LEU A 247 5.58 -6.01 -24.28
N THR A 248 5.75 -6.72 -25.40
CA THR A 248 7.06 -6.95 -26.03
C THR A 248 7.76 -5.64 -26.40
N LYS A 249 7.02 -4.67 -26.95
CA LYS A 249 7.55 -3.34 -27.30
C LYS A 249 7.97 -2.53 -26.07
N MET A 250 7.19 -2.58 -24.99
CA MET A 250 7.52 -1.91 -23.72
C MET A 250 8.72 -2.56 -23.03
N ALA A 251 8.74 -3.90 -22.94
CA ALA A 251 9.86 -4.67 -22.40
C ALA A 251 11.16 -4.36 -23.15
N THR A 252 11.13 -4.38 -24.49
CA THR A 252 12.27 -4.03 -25.35
C THR A 252 12.74 -2.58 -25.14
N MET A 253 11.80 -1.63 -25.08
CA MET A 253 12.11 -0.20 -24.90
C MET A 253 12.87 0.08 -23.59
N PHE A 254 12.53 -0.64 -22.53
CA PHE A 254 13.14 -0.48 -21.21
C PHE A 254 14.17 -1.57 -20.85
N ALA A 255 14.50 -2.47 -21.79
CA ALA A 255 15.50 -3.54 -21.60
C ALA A 255 16.92 -3.03 -21.26
N GLY A 256 17.21 -1.75 -21.54
CA GLY A 256 18.43 -1.06 -21.11
C GLY A 256 18.36 -0.39 -19.72
N VAL A 257 17.16 -0.03 -19.25
CA VAL A 257 16.96 1.00 -18.21
C VAL A 257 16.96 0.39 -16.78
N PRO A 258 17.95 0.69 -15.92
CA PRO A 258 18.18 -0.07 -14.70
C PRO A 258 17.18 0.19 -13.56
N ASN A 259 16.43 1.30 -13.60
CA ASN A 259 15.40 1.60 -12.60
C ASN A 259 14.02 1.05 -12.98
N VAL A 260 13.84 0.49 -14.18
CA VAL A 260 12.66 -0.34 -14.48
C VAL A 260 12.93 -1.72 -13.93
N VAL A 261 12.26 -2.06 -12.84
CA VAL A 261 12.50 -3.30 -12.07
C VAL A 261 11.43 -4.35 -12.30
N GLY A 262 10.25 -3.97 -12.78
CA GLY A 262 9.13 -4.87 -13.00
C GLY A 262 8.20 -4.45 -14.13
N MET A 263 7.37 -5.39 -14.58
CA MET A 263 6.25 -5.17 -15.47
C MET A 263 5.02 -5.95 -14.97
N SER A 264 3.94 -5.25 -14.63
CA SER A 264 2.61 -5.82 -14.52
C SER A 264 2.05 -6.06 -15.92
N LEU A 265 1.36 -7.18 -16.08
CA LEU A 265 0.90 -7.66 -17.37
C LEU A 265 -0.48 -7.11 -17.77
N ARG A 266 -1.43 -6.96 -16.83
CA ARG A 266 -2.73 -6.29 -17.04
C ARG A 266 -3.51 -6.04 -15.75
N ASN A 267 -3.58 -4.79 -15.32
CA ASN A 267 -4.56 -4.29 -14.35
C ASN A 267 -5.99 -4.88 -14.50
N GLU A 268 -6.46 -5.50 -13.41
CA GLU A 268 -7.85 -5.84 -13.10
C GLU A 268 -8.61 -6.62 -14.19
N LEU A 269 -8.21 -7.85 -14.50
CA LEU A 269 -9.05 -8.74 -15.32
C LEU A 269 -10.45 -8.87 -14.69
N ARG A 270 -11.52 -8.63 -15.48
CA ARG A 270 -12.90 -8.48 -15.00
C ARG A 270 -13.94 -8.66 -16.11
N GLY A 271 -15.23 -8.57 -15.77
CA GLY A 271 -16.32 -8.53 -16.74
C GLY A 271 -16.84 -9.90 -17.22
N PRO A 272 -17.91 -9.91 -18.03
CA PRO A 272 -18.72 -11.11 -18.29
C PRO A 272 -18.07 -12.16 -19.20
N ARG A 273 -16.96 -11.85 -19.89
CA ARG A 273 -16.17 -12.82 -20.66
C ARG A 273 -15.17 -13.62 -19.82
N GLN A 274 -14.90 -13.15 -18.61
CA GLN A 274 -13.81 -13.66 -17.78
C GLN A 274 -13.93 -15.15 -17.51
N ASN A 275 -12.87 -15.89 -17.82
CA ASN A 275 -12.77 -17.31 -17.51
C ASN A 275 -11.31 -17.76 -17.30
N VAL A 276 -11.13 -18.90 -16.63
CA VAL A 276 -9.78 -19.42 -16.29
C VAL A 276 -9.04 -19.98 -17.51
N ASN A 277 -9.74 -20.45 -18.56
CA ASN A 277 -9.09 -21.08 -19.72
C ASN A 277 -8.30 -20.05 -20.53
N ASP A 278 -8.92 -18.90 -20.81
CA ASP A 278 -8.39 -17.74 -21.52
C ASP A 278 -7.52 -16.81 -20.66
N TRP A 279 -7.01 -17.26 -19.51
CA TRP A 279 -6.05 -16.50 -18.71
C TRP A 279 -4.66 -16.53 -19.38
N TYR A 280 -4.46 -15.70 -20.41
CA TYR A 280 -3.26 -15.66 -21.26
C TYR A 280 -2.00 -15.09 -20.58
N MET A 281 -1.98 -14.89 -19.24
CA MET A 281 -0.86 -14.28 -18.51
C MET A 281 0.49 -14.95 -18.77
N GLN A 282 0.52 -16.29 -18.87
CA GLN A 282 1.76 -17.01 -19.19
C GLN A 282 2.35 -16.60 -20.55
N ARG A 283 1.51 -16.32 -21.56
CA ARG A 283 1.96 -15.89 -22.89
C ARG A 283 2.56 -14.48 -22.86
N GLY A 284 1.95 -13.57 -22.09
CA GLY A 284 2.52 -12.25 -21.82
C GLY A 284 3.85 -12.34 -21.07
N ALA A 285 3.94 -13.24 -20.09
CA ALA A 285 5.13 -13.44 -19.27
C ALA A 285 6.34 -13.95 -20.07
N GLU A 286 6.16 -14.96 -20.92
CA GLU A 286 7.22 -15.44 -21.83
C GLU A 286 7.71 -14.33 -22.77
N ALA A 287 6.79 -13.54 -23.33
CA ALA A 287 7.13 -12.45 -24.25
C ALA A 287 7.89 -11.32 -23.57
N VAL A 288 7.49 -10.92 -22.36
CA VAL A 288 8.22 -9.91 -21.55
C VAL A 288 9.60 -10.43 -21.17
N HIS A 289 9.72 -11.67 -20.67
CA HIS A 289 11.00 -12.23 -20.26
C HIS A 289 11.97 -12.43 -21.44
N ALA A 290 11.48 -12.87 -22.60
CA ALA A 290 12.30 -12.99 -23.81
C ALA A 290 12.83 -11.63 -24.32
N ALA A 291 12.05 -10.55 -24.19
CA ALA A 291 12.45 -9.20 -24.56
C ALA A 291 13.31 -8.50 -23.49
N ASN A 292 13.11 -8.83 -22.21
CA ASN A 292 13.79 -8.21 -21.07
C ASN A 292 13.86 -9.18 -19.87
N PRO A 293 14.87 -10.07 -19.79
CA PRO A 293 15.00 -11.02 -18.69
C PRO A 293 15.44 -10.38 -17.36
N ARG A 294 15.61 -9.06 -17.30
CA ARG A 294 16.06 -8.35 -16.09
C ARG A 294 14.91 -8.00 -15.15
N VAL A 295 13.72 -7.71 -15.67
CA VAL A 295 12.57 -7.29 -14.86
C VAL A 295 11.88 -8.46 -14.15
N LEU A 296 11.21 -8.15 -13.04
CA LEU A 296 10.18 -8.98 -12.44
C LEU A 296 8.92 -8.95 -13.33
N VAL A 297 8.38 -10.10 -13.69
CA VAL A 297 7.10 -10.20 -14.38
C VAL A 297 6.00 -10.42 -13.34
N ILE A 298 4.99 -9.57 -13.34
CA ILE A 298 3.92 -9.57 -12.33
C ILE A 298 2.62 -10.00 -12.99
N LEU A 299 2.03 -11.09 -12.50
CA LEU A 299 0.90 -11.78 -13.12
C LEU A 299 -0.41 -11.44 -12.40
N SER A 300 -1.31 -10.83 -13.17
CA SER A 300 -2.61 -10.33 -12.73
C SER A 300 -3.61 -11.48 -12.51
N GLY A 301 -4.49 -11.30 -11.54
CA GLY A 301 -5.49 -12.28 -11.13
C GLY A 301 -6.74 -12.25 -12.00
N LEU A 302 -7.86 -12.67 -11.42
CA LEU A 302 -9.21 -12.53 -11.96
C LEU A 302 -10.07 -11.74 -10.97
N SER A 303 -11.18 -11.22 -11.49
CA SER A 303 -12.20 -10.49 -10.74
C SER A 303 -11.61 -9.24 -10.07
N PHE A 304 -11.14 -8.29 -10.86
CA PHE A 304 -10.51 -7.05 -10.39
C PHE A 304 -9.28 -7.37 -9.51
N ASP A 305 -8.44 -8.33 -9.93
CA ASP A 305 -7.28 -8.85 -9.17
C ASP A 305 -7.57 -9.26 -7.71
N ASN A 306 -8.82 -9.62 -7.40
CA ASN A 306 -9.21 -10.14 -6.10
C ASN A 306 -9.11 -11.68 -6.01
N ASP A 307 -8.92 -12.41 -7.12
CA ASP A 307 -8.94 -13.87 -7.17
C ASP A 307 -7.81 -14.53 -7.99
N LEU A 308 -6.98 -15.33 -7.31
CA LEU A 308 -5.94 -16.20 -7.85
C LEU A 308 -6.16 -17.67 -7.40
N ALA A 309 -7.35 -18.03 -6.90
CA ALA A 309 -7.62 -19.34 -6.31
C ALA A 309 -7.47 -20.48 -7.32
N PHE A 310 -7.70 -20.22 -8.60
CA PHE A 310 -7.56 -21.19 -9.69
C PHE A 310 -6.12 -21.71 -9.88
N LEU A 311 -5.10 -20.99 -9.40
CA LEU A 311 -3.71 -21.47 -9.41
C LEU A 311 -3.48 -22.67 -8.47
N ASN A 312 -4.45 -23.01 -7.62
CA ASN A 312 -4.46 -24.28 -6.89
C ASN A 312 -4.55 -25.52 -7.82
N SER A 313 -5.28 -25.41 -8.94
CA SER A 313 -5.51 -26.51 -9.89
C SER A 313 -4.84 -26.29 -11.25
N ARG A 314 -4.57 -25.03 -11.63
CA ARG A 314 -3.84 -24.65 -12.84
C ARG A 314 -2.58 -23.83 -12.48
N PRO A 315 -1.53 -24.45 -11.92
CA PRO A 315 -0.30 -23.76 -11.58
C PRO A 315 0.40 -23.19 -12.83
N VAL A 316 1.18 -22.12 -12.63
CA VAL A 316 1.97 -21.49 -13.68
C VAL A 316 3.14 -22.39 -14.10
N ASN A 317 3.34 -22.54 -15.41
CA ASN A 317 4.46 -23.23 -16.03
C ASN A 317 5.11 -22.30 -17.08
N LEU A 318 6.35 -21.89 -16.83
CA LEU A 318 7.12 -20.94 -17.64
C LEU A 318 8.52 -21.47 -17.91
N SER A 319 9.15 -20.98 -18.98
CA SER A 319 10.53 -21.30 -19.37
C SER A 319 11.59 -20.78 -18.38
N PHE A 320 11.20 -19.91 -17.45
CA PHE A 320 12.06 -19.17 -16.54
C PHE A 320 11.55 -19.16 -15.10
N THR A 321 12.45 -18.93 -14.14
CA THR A 321 12.16 -18.98 -12.70
C THR A 321 12.80 -17.79 -11.97
N GLY A 322 12.31 -17.46 -10.76
CA GLY A 322 12.87 -16.38 -9.93
C GLY A 322 12.63 -14.95 -10.45
N LYS A 323 11.78 -14.79 -11.48
CA LYS A 323 11.39 -13.52 -12.10
C LYS A 323 9.87 -13.35 -12.19
N VAL A 324 9.12 -13.98 -11.29
CA VAL A 324 7.66 -14.03 -11.30
C VAL A 324 7.11 -13.63 -9.93
N ALA A 325 6.11 -12.76 -9.92
CA ALA A 325 5.25 -12.46 -8.78
C ALA A 325 3.78 -12.46 -9.23
N PHE A 326 2.86 -12.48 -8.28
CA PHE A 326 1.42 -12.26 -8.52
C PHE A 326 0.98 -10.96 -7.85
N GLU A 327 -0.05 -10.30 -8.39
CA GLU A 327 -0.58 -9.06 -7.83
C GLU A 327 -2.02 -9.20 -7.33
N VAL A 328 -2.38 -8.35 -6.37
CA VAL A 328 -3.65 -8.36 -5.67
C VAL A 328 -4.13 -6.94 -5.45
N HIS A 329 -5.39 -6.69 -5.78
CA HIS A 329 -6.07 -5.43 -5.48
C HIS A 329 -6.99 -5.66 -4.27
N TRP A 330 -6.88 -4.82 -3.23
CA TRP A 330 -7.70 -4.95 -2.02
C TRP A 330 -8.16 -3.59 -1.51
N TYR A 331 -9.46 -3.34 -1.64
CA TYR A 331 -10.13 -2.13 -1.18
C TYR A 331 -11.28 -2.47 -0.22
N SER A 332 -11.81 -1.48 0.50
CA SER A 332 -12.95 -1.73 1.41
C SER A 332 -14.17 -2.27 0.65
N PHE A 333 -14.39 -1.79 -0.58
CA PHE A 333 -15.47 -2.17 -1.48
C PHE A 333 -15.27 -3.51 -2.19
N SER A 334 -14.08 -4.13 -2.14
CA SER A 334 -13.84 -5.51 -2.61
C SER A 334 -14.81 -6.54 -1.99
N ASN A 335 -15.40 -6.20 -0.85
CA ASN A 335 -16.42 -7.00 -0.16
C ASN A 335 -17.69 -6.18 0.17
N GLY A 336 -17.96 -5.13 -0.62
CA GLY A 336 -19.14 -4.29 -0.45
C GLY A 336 -19.18 -3.53 0.89
N PRO A 337 -20.38 -3.25 1.44
CA PRO A 337 -20.55 -2.45 2.66
C PRO A 337 -20.30 -3.24 3.96
N GLU A 338 -19.53 -4.34 3.92
CA GLU A 338 -19.34 -5.22 5.08
C GLU A 338 -18.60 -4.55 6.23
N TRP A 339 -17.71 -3.60 5.95
CA TRP A 339 -17.00 -2.84 6.98
C TRP A 339 -17.86 -1.76 7.63
N SER A 340 -18.79 -1.15 6.90
CA SER A 340 -19.71 -0.14 7.45
C SER A 340 -20.92 -0.74 8.18
N SER A 341 -21.38 -1.93 7.76
CA SER A 341 -22.60 -2.57 8.30
C SER A 341 -22.37 -3.66 9.34
N GLY A 342 -21.19 -4.29 9.40
CA GLY A 342 -20.88 -5.39 10.32
C GLY A 342 -20.01 -5.00 11.53
N ASN A 343 -19.83 -5.95 12.44
CA ASN A 343 -18.83 -5.86 13.51
C ASN A 343 -17.41 -5.93 12.92
N ALA A 344 -16.55 -4.97 13.27
CA ALA A 344 -15.23 -4.85 12.66
C ALA A 344 -14.28 -6.04 12.95
N ASN A 345 -14.43 -6.76 14.07
CA ASN A 345 -13.63 -7.96 14.34
C ASN A 345 -14.03 -9.12 13.42
N GLN A 346 -15.34 -9.32 13.23
CA GLN A 346 -15.90 -10.36 12.37
C GLN A 346 -15.64 -10.06 10.89
N ALA A 347 -15.80 -8.80 10.46
CA ALA A 347 -15.44 -8.34 9.13
C ALA A 347 -13.95 -8.58 8.84
N CYS A 348 -13.06 -8.11 9.72
CA CYS A 348 -11.61 -8.30 9.57
C CYS A 348 -11.21 -9.77 9.47
N ALA A 349 -11.76 -10.65 10.34
CA ALA A 349 -11.48 -12.08 10.30
C ALA A 349 -11.97 -12.72 8.99
N ARG A 350 -13.24 -12.47 8.61
CA ARG A 350 -13.90 -13.09 7.45
C ARG A 350 -13.27 -12.65 6.12
N ILE A 351 -13.00 -11.36 5.99
CA ILE A 351 -12.46 -10.77 4.76
C ILE A 351 -10.98 -11.14 4.58
N THR A 352 -10.16 -11.05 5.64
CA THR A 352 -8.75 -11.50 5.58
C THR A 352 -8.67 -12.97 5.21
N ALA A 353 -9.43 -13.85 5.89
CA ALA A 353 -9.47 -15.26 5.52
C ALA A 353 -10.01 -15.51 4.09
N GLY A 354 -10.87 -14.61 3.58
CA GLY A 354 -11.34 -14.61 2.20
C GLY A 354 -10.23 -14.34 1.20
N ILE A 355 -9.48 -13.24 1.35
CA ILE A 355 -8.37 -12.90 0.45
C ILE A 355 -7.17 -13.84 0.63
N THR A 356 -6.92 -14.40 1.81
CA THR A 356 -5.93 -15.46 2.00
C THR A 356 -6.24 -16.70 1.16
N ARG A 357 -7.49 -17.19 1.17
CA ARG A 357 -7.90 -18.34 0.34
C ARG A 357 -7.85 -18.06 -1.16
N ARG A 358 -7.98 -16.78 -1.57
CA ARG A 358 -7.97 -16.38 -2.97
C ARG A 358 -6.58 -16.04 -3.51
N ALA A 359 -5.68 -15.48 -2.70
CA ALA A 359 -4.37 -15.02 -3.17
C ALA A 359 -3.22 -15.24 -2.18
N PHE A 360 -3.32 -14.80 -0.92
CA PHE A 360 -2.13 -14.81 -0.04
C PHE A 360 -1.60 -16.22 0.31
N TYR A 361 -2.38 -17.29 0.09
CA TYR A 361 -1.89 -18.69 0.14
C TYR A 361 -0.71 -18.98 -0.81
N LEU A 362 -0.47 -18.12 -1.81
CA LEU A 362 0.67 -18.21 -2.71
C LEU A 362 2.00 -17.93 -1.99
N LEU A 363 1.99 -17.12 -0.93
CA LEU A 363 3.16 -16.85 -0.07
C LEU A 363 3.63 -18.13 0.65
N ASP A 364 2.68 -18.92 1.17
CA ASP A 364 2.95 -20.22 1.79
C ASP A 364 3.49 -21.25 0.78
N ARG A 365 3.29 -21.01 -0.52
CA ARG A 365 3.85 -21.78 -1.65
C ARG A 365 5.19 -21.23 -2.16
N GLY A 366 5.73 -20.17 -1.55
CA GLY A 366 6.99 -19.55 -1.93
C GLY A 366 6.91 -18.60 -3.14
N TRP A 367 5.71 -18.22 -3.59
CA TRP A 367 5.53 -17.22 -4.64
C TRP A 367 5.38 -15.82 -4.03
N PRO A 368 6.10 -14.80 -4.53
CA PRO A 368 5.87 -13.42 -4.12
C PRO A 368 4.46 -12.96 -4.52
N VAL A 369 3.79 -12.26 -3.61
CA VAL A 369 2.52 -11.57 -3.86
C VAL A 369 2.69 -10.11 -3.50
N ILE A 370 2.48 -9.21 -4.47
CA ILE A 370 2.44 -7.76 -4.25
C ILE A 370 0.98 -7.33 -4.05
N LEU A 371 0.74 -6.51 -3.02
CA LEU A 371 -0.49 -5.74 -2.89
C LEU A 371 -0.35 -4.50 -3.80
N SER A 372 -0.56 -4.68 -5.11
CA SER A 372 -0.31 -3.66 -6.14
C SER A 372 -1.22 -2.44 -6.00
N GLU A 373 -2.46 -2.65 -5.53
CA GLU A 373 -3.35 -1.57 -5.16
C GLU A 373 -4.14 -1.84 -3.88
N PHE A 374 -4.15 -0.82 -3.04
CA PHE A 374 -5.06 -0.62 -1.92
C PHE A 374 -5.12 0.88 -1.64
N GLY A 375 -6.17 1.33 -0.95
CA GLY A 375 -6.35 2.74 -0.64
C GLY A 375 -7.60 3.00 0.19
N VAL A 376 -7.82 4.28 0.51
CA VAL A 376 -8.98 4.81 1.22
C VAL A 376 -9.24 6.25 0.82
N ASP A 377 -10.46 6.74 1.02
CA ASP A 377 -10.74 8.17 1.07
C ASP A 377 -9.99 8.83 2.25
N ASN A 378 -8.85 9.44 1.96
CA ASN A 378 -7.98 10.05 2.96
C ASN A 378 -8.60 11.31 3.60
N ARG A 379 -9.74 11.82 3.12
CA ARG A 379 -10.55 12.81 3.87
C ARG A 379 -11.12 12.23 5.16
N GLY A 380 -11.16 10.91 5.31
CA GLY A 380 -11.64 10.23 6.52
C GLY A 380 -13.16 10.21 6.68
N VAL A 381 -13.92 10.54 5.63
CA VAL A 381 -15.40 10.61 5.67
C VAL A 381 -16.09 9.29 5.32
N ASN A 382 -15.38 8.31 4.74
CA ASN A 382 -15.93 7.01 4.37
C ASN A 382 -15.76 5.98 5.51
N THR A 383 -16.86 5.60 6.15
CA THR A 383 -16.89 4.61 7.24
C THR A 383 -16.39 3.22 6.83
N ASN A 384 -16.63 2.81 5.57
CA ASN A 384 -16.20 1.50 5.06
C ASN A 384 -14.67 1.45 4.96
N ASP A 385 -14.08 2.48 4.36
CA ASP A 385 -12.63 2.70 4.25
C ASP A 385 -11.96 2.83 5.61
N ASN A 386 -12.52 3.65 6.50
CA ASN A 386 -11.98 3.91 7.84
C ASN A 386 -11.84 2.62 8.67
N ARG A 387 -12.85 1.73 8.63
CA ARG A 387 -12.84 0.46 9.40
C ARG A 387 -12.06 -0.65 8.69
N TYR A 388 -11.92 -0.59 7.36
CA TYR A 388 -11.07 -1.48 6.56
C TYR A 388 -9.58 -1.31 6.86
N TYR A 389 -9.08 -0.06 6.82
CA TYR A 389 -7.65 0.22 6.68
C TYR A 389 -6.79 -0.28 7.87
N GLY A 390 -7.34 -0.29 9.08
CA GLY A 390 -6.68 -0.88 10.25
C GLY A 390 -6.46 -2.39 10.11
N CYS A 391 -7.39 -3.11 9.50
CA CYS A 391 -7.24 -4.55 9.24
C CYS A 391 -6.27 -4.80 8.07
N ALA A 392 -6.35 -4.00 7.00
CA ALA A 392 -5.42 -4.08 5.86
C ALA A 392 -3.96 -3.94 6.30
N ALA A 393 -3.65 -2.92 7.12
CA ALA A 393 -2.31 -2.71 7.65
C ALA A 393 -1.86 -3.84 8.60
N ALA A 394 -2.79 -4.43 9.38
CA ALA A 394 -2.48 -5.57 10.23
C ALA A 394 -2.08 -6.81 9.41
N ALA A 395 -2.79 -7.10 8.32
CA ALA A 395 -2.50 -8.21 7.42
C ALA A 395 -1.20 -7.97 6.62
N ALA A 396 -1.00 -6.75 6.10
CA ALA A 396 0.22 -6.37 5.37
C ALA A 396 1.48 -6.49 6.25
N ALA A 397 1.40 -6.12 7.54
CA ALA A 397 2.51 -6.30 8.49
C ALA A 397 2.75 -7.78 8.85
N ASP A 398 1.69 -8.56 9.07
CA ASP A 398 1.78 -9.98 9.47
C ASP A 398 2.38 -10.89 8.37
N LEU A 399 1.97 -10.60 7.13
CA LEU A 399 2.47 -11.28 5.93
C LEU A 399 3.79 -10.68 5.42
N ASP A 400 4.12 -9.45 5.81
CA ASP A 400 5.24 -8.64 5.30
C ASP A 400 5.16 -8.51 3.76
N LEU A 401 4.02 -8.00 3.29
CA LEU A 401 3.74 -7.82 1.86
C LEU A 401 4.58 -6.68 1.28
N ASP A 402 5.11 -6.88 0.07
CA ASP A 402 5.41 -5.76 -0.82
C ASP A 402 4.09 -5.11 -1.27
N TRP A 403 4.07 -3.78 -1.42
CA TRP A 403 2.84 -3.04 -1.72
C TRP A 403 3.07 -1.78 -2.55
N ALA A 404 2.03 -1.37 -3.28
CA ALA A 404 1.86 -0.04 -3.84
C ALA A 404 0.47 0.50 -3.47
N LEU A 405 0.38 1.80 -3.22
CA LEU A 405 -0.79 2.45 -2.63
C LEU A 405 -1.44 3.38 -3.66
N TRP A 406 -2.75 3.25 -3.87
CA TRP A 406 -3.54 4.23 -4.60
C TRP A 406 -3.99 5.36 -3.65
N ALA A 407 -3.48 6.60 -3.77
CA ALA A 407 -2.47 7.06 -4.72
C ALA A 407 -1.55 8.14 -4.15
N LEU A 408 -0.47 8.49 -4.87
CA LEU A 408 0.42 9.57 -4.46
C LEU A 408 -0.13 10.97 -4.82
N GLN A 409 -0.74 11.10 -6.00
CA GLN A 409 -1.27 12.38 -6.49
C GLN A 409 -2.39 12.91 -5.60
N GLY A 410 -2.39 14.22 -5.34
CA GLY A 410 -3.52 14.90 -4.70
C GLY A 410 -4.56 15.44 -5.67
N SER A 411 -4.23 15.58 -6.96
CA SER A 411 -5.15 16.09 -7.98
C SER A 411 -4.72 15.70 -9.40
N TYR A 412 -5.70 15.58 -10.30
CA TYR A 412 -5.48 15.22 -11.71
C TYR A 412 -5.22 16.44 -12.58
N TYR A 413 -4.32 16.34 -13.56
CA TYR A 413 -4.22 17.35 -14.62
C TYR A 413 -5.51 17.41 -15.45
N LEU A 414 -6.02 16.25 -15.83
CA LEU A 414 -7.32 16.02 -16.45
C LEU A 414 -7.80 14.61 -16.05
N ARG A 415 -9.03 14.46 -15.59
CA ARG A 415 -9.71 13.18 -15.43
C ARG A 415 -11.16 13.33 -15.89
N GLU A 416 -11.59 12.47 -16.82
CA GLU A 416 -12.99 12.38 -17.28
C GLU A 416 -13.58 13.72 -17.78
N GLY A 417 -12.73 14.59 -18.35
CA GLY A 417 -13.10 15.95 -18.81
C GLY A 417 -12.87 17.06 -17.78
N VAL A 418 -12.70 16.73 -16.50
CA VAL A 418 -12.49 17.69 -15.41
C VAL A 418 -11.00 17.98 -15.23
N LEU A 419 -10.62 19.26 -15.35
CA LEU A 419 -9.28 19.76 -15.02
C LEU A 419 -9.16 19.94 -13.51
N GLY A 420 -8.04 19.51 -12.90
CA GLY A 420 -7.80 19.73 -11.48
C GLY A 420 -8.72 18.95 -10.54
N LEU A 421 -9.31 17.82 -10.98
CA LEU A 421 -10.16 16.99 -10.13
C LEU A 421 -9.37 16.51 -8.89
N ASP A 422 -9.98 16.62 -7.70
CA ASP A 422 -9.36 16.21 -6.44
C ASP A 422 -9.23 14.68 -6.36
N GLU A 423 -8.02 14.19 -6.06
CA GLU A 423 -7.83 12.77 -5.77
C GLU A 423 -7.87 12.58 -4.26
N VAL A 424 -9.06 12.22 -3.77
CA VAL A 424 -9.36 12.06 -2.34
C VAL A 424 -8.69 10.81 -1.75
N TYR A 425 -8.33 9.84 -2.58
CA TYR A 425 -7.46 8.72 -2.20
C TYR A 425 -5.98 9.13 -2.15
N GLY A 426 -5.64 10.35 -2.57
CA GLY A 426 -4.30 10.89 -2.56
C GLY A 426 -3.68 11.00 -1.17
N VAL A 427 -2.46 10.48 -1.02
CA VAL A 427 -1.56 10.73 0.13
C VAL A 427 -1.32 12.23 0.29
N LEU A 428 -1.21 12.96 -0.82
CA LEU A 428 -1.06 14.41 -0.84
C LEU A 428 -2.40 15.15 -0.89
N ASP A 429 -2.43 16.35 -0.32
CA ASP A 429 -3.51 17.33 -0.51
C ASP A 429 -3.60 17.79 -1.97
N TRP A 430 -4.75 18.38 -2.34
CA TRP A 430 -5.04 18.86 -3.71
C TRP A 430 -3.92 19.71 -4.32
N ALA A 431 -3.23 20.48 -3.47
CA ALA A 431 -2.15 21.39 -3.84
C ALA A 431 -0.78 20.72 -4.03
N TRP A 432 -0.64 19.42 -3.70
CA TRP A 432 0.62 18.66 -3.68
C TRP A 432 1.65 19.19 -2.67
N CYS A 433 1.18 19.76 -1.56
CA CYS A 433 1.99 20.50 -0.59
C CYS A 433 2.08 19.88 0.80
N ARG A 434 1.12 19.03 1.20
CA ARG A 434 1.08 18.39 2.52
C ARG A 434 0.51 16.97 2.42
N PRO A 435 0.74 16.10 3.43
CA PRO A 435 -0.10 14.92 3.61
C PRO A 435 -1.57 15.33 3.75
N ARG A 436 -2.48 14.62 3.07
CA ARG A 436 -3.93 14.78 3.25
C ARG A 436 -4.38 14.26 4.61
N ASN A 437 -3.70 13.23 5.14
CA ASN A 437 -4.01 12.58 6.41
C ASN A 437 -2.74 11.98 7.03
N ASP A 438 -2.22 12.60 8.09
CA ASP A 438 -0.98 12.14 8.75
C ASP A 438 -1.10 10.75 9.40
N THR A 439 -2.31 10.32 9.79
CA THR A 439 -2.52 9.00 10.39
C THR A 439 -2.50 7.90 9.33
N ALA A 440 -3.11 8.15 8.17
CA ALA A 440 -2.97 7.27 7.00
C ALA A 440 -1.50 7.19 6.53
N LEU A 441 -0.81 8.33 6.45
CA LEU A 441 0.61 8.36 6.08
C LEU A 441 1.50 7.58 7.07
N ARG A 442 1.33 7.79 8.39
CA ARG A 442 2.06 7.00 9.41
C ARG A 442 1.78 5.50 9.30
N ARG A 443 0.53 5.11 9.01
CA ARG A 443 0.12 3.71 8.85
C ARG A 443 0.92 3.00 7.77
N VAL A 444 1.11 3.62 6.60
CA VAL A 444 1.93 3.04 5.52
C VAL A 444 3.43 3.22 5.73
N GLN A 445 3.89 4.29 6.38
CA GLN A 445 5.31 4.47 6.74
C GLN A 445 5.87 3.32 7.59
N ALA A 446 5.06 2.71 8.47
CA ALA A 446 5.45 1.53 9.23
C ALA A 446 5.82 0.32 8.35
N LEU A 447 5.18 0.23 7.19
CA LEU A 447 5.23 -0.86 6.21
C LEU A 447 6.22 -0.58 5.05
N GLN A 448 6.82 0.62 4.96
CA GLN A 448 7.72 1.01 3.85
C GLN A 448 9.07 0.27 3.83
N ARG A 449 9.43 -0.37 4.94
CA ARG A 449 10.63 -1.22 5.07
C ARG A 449 10.14 -2.65 5.31
N PRO A 450 10.75 -3.68 4.70
CA PRO A 450 10.45 -5.06 5.08
C PRO A 450 10.68 -5.29 6.59
N LEU A 451 9.81 -6.08 7.21
CA LEU A 451 9.93 -6.55 8.59
C LEU A 451 10.85 -7.77 8.67
N ARG A 452 10.77 -8.63 7.65
CA ARG A 452 11.56 -9.84 7.44
C ARG A 452 12.08 -9.88 5.99
N GLY A 453 12.30 -11.07 5.43
CA GLY A 453 12.65 -11.28 4.02
C GLY A 453 14.01 -11.97 3.79
N PRO A 454 14.15 -12.79 2.71
CA PRO A 454 15.40 -13.46 2.39
C PRO A 454 16.57 -12.48 2.21
N GLY A 455 17.65 -12.66 2.98
CA GLY A 455 18.83 -11.79 2.92
C GLY A 455 18.67 -10.39 3.55
N LEU A 456 17.50 -10.07 4.12
CA LEU A 456 17.21 -8.79 4.79
C LEU A 456 17.28 -8.87 6.33
N ALA A 457 17.60 -10.03 6.89
CA ALA A 457 17.72 -10.22 8.33
C ALA A 457 18.96 -9.50 8.90
N GLU A 458 18.71 -8.61 9.87
CA GLU A 458 19.71 -7.82 10.60
C GLU A 458 19.88 -8.32 12.05
N ALA A 459 18.85 -8.99 12.58
CA ALA A 459 18.82 -9.65 13.87
C ALA A 459 18.15 -11.03 13.75
N ALA A 460 18.34 -11.89 14.76
CA ALA A 460 17.52 -13.09 14.91
C ALA A 460 16.02 -12.73 14.99
N PRO A 461 15.10 -13.61 14.55
CA PRO A 461 13.67 -13.34 14.61
C PRO A 461 13.16 -12.97 16.00
N TYR A 462 12.21 -12.03 16.05
CA TYR A 462 11.49 -11.62 17.26
C TYR A 462 10.07 -11.16 16.91
N THR A 463 9.25 -10.98 17.93
CA THR A 463 7.91 -10.43 17.84
C THR A 463 7.92 -8.93 18.08
N VAL A 464 7.12 -8.20 17.31
CA VAL A 464 6.79 -6.80 17.49
C VAL A 464 5.31 -6.69 17.82
N LEU A 465 4.94 -5.90 18.84
CA LEU A 465 3.54 -5.54 19.09
C LEU A 465 3.21 -4.29 18.26
N PHE A 466 2.55 -4.48 17.13
CA PHE A 466 2.14 -3.45 16.19
C PHE A 466 0.70 -3.02 16.42
N HIS A 467 0.44 -1.71 16.52
CA HIS A 467 -0.90 -1.12 16.58
C HIS A 467 -1.25 -0.56 15.19
N PRO A 468 -1.99 -1.32 14.36
CA PRO A 468 -2.06 -1.09 12.91
C PRO A 468 -2.88 0.15 12.56
N VAL A 469 -3.73 0.62 13.47
CA VAL A 469 -4.53 1.83 13.29
C VAL A 469 -3.66 3.10 13.40
N SER A 470 -2.51 3.05 14.06
CA SER A 470 -1.61 4.22 14.20
C SER A 470 -0.32 4.16 13.38
N GLY A 471 0.05 2.98 12.87
CA GLY A 471 1.37 2.78 12.25
C GLY A 471 2.52 2.78 13.26
N MET A 472 2.24 2.50 14.54
CA MET A 472 3.24 2.50 15.61
C MET A 472 3.29 1.16 16.33
N CYS A 473 4.39 0.93 17.04
CA CYS A 473 4.62 -0.29 17.81
C CYS A 473 4.79 0.03 19.30
N VAL A 474 4.65 -0.96 20.16
CA VAL A 474 4.90 -0.81 21.60
C VAL A 474 6.40 -0.64 21.84
N VAL A 475 6.78 0.47 22.48
CA VAL A 475 8.16 0.85 22.82
C VAL A 475 8.25 1.17 24.32
N ARG A 476 9.41 0.88 24.92
CA ARG A 476 9.71 1.21 26.32
C ARG A 476 10.27 2.64 26.46
N ARG A 477 9.49 3.50 27.12
CA ARG A 477 9.96 4.78 27.65
C ARG A 477 10.76 4.56 28.93
N SER A 478 11.79 5.38 29.11
CA SER A 478 12.80 5.31 30.20
C SER A 478 13.57 3.98 30.27
N PRO A 479 14.86 3.93 29.87
CA PRO A 479 15.65 2.71 29.95
C PRO A 479 16.07 2.37 31.40
N THR A 480 16.19 3.39 32.25
CA THR A 480 16.37 3.26 33.70
C THR A 480 15.01 3.31 34.40
N PRO A 481 14.60 2.25 35.12
CA PRO A 481 13.49 2.35 36.05
C PRO A 481 13.93 3.12 37.30
N SER A 482 13.02 3.84 37.94
CA SER A 482 13.20 4.27 39.33
C SER A 482 12.27 3.47 40.24
N LEU A 483 12.55 3.45 41.54
CA LEU A 483 11.64 2.90 42.56
C LEU A 483 10.26 3.59 42.58
N THR A 484 10.12 4.72 41.88
CA THR A 484 8.90 5.54 41.76
C THR A 484 8.29 5.56 40.36
N GLN A 485 8.94 4.96 39.35
CA GLN A 485 8.43 4.87 37.98
C GLN A 485 8.80 3.50 37.38
N PRO A 486 7.84 2.55 37.29
CA PRO A 486 8.05 1.31 36.53
C PRO A 486 8.22 1.61 35.04
N PHE A 487 8.76 0.64 34.28
CA PHE A 487 8.95 0.76 32.84
C PHE A 487 7.64 1.10 32.13
N GLN A 488 7.54 2.31 31.56
CA GLN A 488 6.33 2.76 30.89
C GLN A 488 6.29 2.30 29.43
N LEU A 489 5.19 1.66 29.06
CA LEU A 489 4.92 1.25 27.68
C LEU A 489 4.11 2.33 26.95
N SER A 490 4.50 2.59 25.70
CA SER A 490 3.87 3.59 24.85
C SER A 490 4.00 3.22 23.37
N LEU A 491 3.21 3.84 22.52
CA LEU A 491 3.39 3.78 21.08
C LEU A 491 4.56 4.66 20.61
N GLY A 492 5.35 4.12 19.70
CA GLY A 492 6.46 4.80 19.04
C GLY A 492 6.88 4.11 17.74
N PRO A 493 7.95 4.62 17.09
CA PRO A 493 8.49 4.06 15.86
C PRO A 493 8.85 2.57 15.98
N CYS A 494 8.52 1.77 14.96
CA CYS A 494 8.70 0.31 15.00
C CYS A 494 10.16 -0.19 14.89
N ASN A 495 11.14 0.71 14.85
CA ASN A 495 12.56 0.44 15.06
C ASN A 495 13.01 0.67 16.52
N GLU A 496 12.23 1.41 17.32
CA GLU A 496 12.46 1.62 18.77
C GLU A 496 11.74 0.58 19.66
N THR A 497 11.07 -0.40 19.05
CA THR A 497 10.39 -1.49 19.75
C THR A 497 11.39 -2.48 20.31
N GLU A 498 11.10 -3.02 21.50
CA GLU A 498 11.93 -4.05 22.15
C GLU A 498 11.77 -5.40 21.41
N ALA A 499 12.73 -6.32 21.59
CA ALA A 499 12.61 -7.67 21.06
C ALA A 499 11.64 -8.51 21.93
N TRP A 500 10.39 -8.69 21.50
CA TRP A 500 9.44 -9.54 22.22
C TRP A 500 9.49 -11.00 21.77
N GLU A 501 9.01 -11.89 22.63
CA GLU A 501 8.76 -13.30 22.37
C GLU A 501 7.40 -13.68 22.97
N TYR A 502 6.62 -14.51 22.26
CA TYR A 502 5.34 -15.03 22.74
C TYR A 502 5.38 -16.55 22.89
N SER A 503 5.25 -17.05 24.12
CA SER A 503 4.99 -18.48 24.36
C SER A 503 3.48 -18.71 24.39
N ALA A 504 2.96 -19.44 23.40
CA ALA A 504 1.56 -19.84 23.35
C ALA A 504 1.16 -20.79 24.51
N GLN A 505 2.09 -21.64 24.95
CA GLN A 505 1.89 -22.61 26.03
C GLN A 505 1.80 -21.94 27.41
N GLN A 506 2.56 -20.86 27.62
CA GLN A 506 2.52 -20.06 28.85
C GLN A 506 1.54 -18.87 28.76
N GLN A 507 1.00 -18.59 27.55
CA GLN A 507 0.31 -17.35 27.20
C GLN A 507 1.15 -16.09 27.54
N ARG A 508 2.48 -16.18 27.46
CA ARG A 508 3.39 -15.19 28.04
C ARG A 508 4.06 -14.34 26.96
N LEU A 509 3.89 -13.02 27.07
CA LEU A 509 4.65 -12.03 26.29
C LEU A 509 5.85 -11.56 27.10
N ALA A 510 7.06 -11.92 26.66
CA ALA A 510 8.32 -11.60 27.33
C ALA A 510 9.26 -10.79 26.43
N LEU A 511 10.26 -10.13 27.00
CA LEU A 511 11.39 -9.61 26.23
C LEU A 511 12.36 -10.77 25.93
N ARG A 512 12.53 -11.15 24.66
CA ARG A 512 13.41 -12.25 24.22
C ARG A 512 14.81 -12.16 24.83
N ASP A 513 15.40 -10.97 24.74
CA ASP A 513 16.77 -10.69 25.17
C ASP A 513 16.88 -10.37 26.68
N ALA A 514 15.75 -10.42 27.40
CA ALA A 514 15.67 -10.16 28.84
C ALA A 514 14.49 -10.95 29.46
N ALA A 515 14.43 -12.27 29.22
CA ALA A 515 13.24 -13.12 29.38
C ALA A 515 12.59 -13.19 30.79
N LEU A 516 13.23 -12.61 31.81
CA LEU A 516 12.61 -12.37 33.13
C LEU A 516 11.56 -11.25 33.09
N LEU A 517 11.66 -10.29 32.17
CA LEU A 517 10.70 -9.20 32.01
C LEU A 517 9.58 -9.61 31.05
N CYS A 518 8.33 -9.51 31.52
CA CYS A 518 7.12 -9.77 30.74
C CYS A 518 6.14 -8.61 30.78
N LEU A 519 5.29 -8.55 29.76
CA LEU A 519 4.14 -7.65 29.70
C LEU A 519 3.14 -8.04 30.80
N ARG A 520 2.69 -7.05 31.58
CA ARG A 520 1.71 -7.24 32.66
C ARG A 520 0.62 -6.17 32.62
N ALA A 521 -0.60 -6.59 32.92
CA ALA A 521 -1.74 -5.71 33.16
C ALA A 521 -1.78 -5.26 34.64
N GLU A 522 -2.06 -3.98 34.89
CA GLU A 522 -2.20 -3.44 36.25
C GLU A 522 -3.67 -3.10 36.62
N GLY A 523 -4.62 -3.51 35.77
CA GLY A 523 -6.07 -3.30 35.94
C GLY A 523 -6.69 -2.35 34.92
N ALA A 524 -8.00 -2.15 35.01
CA ALA A 524 -8.74 -1.26 34.11
C ALA A 524 -8.29 0.21 34.25
N GLY A 525 -8.08 0.90 33.13
CA GLY A 525 -7.61 2.28 33.08
C GLY A 525 -6.15 2.48 33.53
N ARG A 526 -5.38 1.40 33.77
CA ARG A 526 -3.98 1.47 34.22
C ARG A 526 -3.00 1.24 33.05
N PRO A 527 -1.80 1.85 33.05
CA PRO A 527 -0.74 1.51 32.11
C PRO A 527 -0.37 0.03 32.17
N ALA A 528 -0.08 -0.57 31.01
CA ALA A 528 0.56 -1.87 30.95
C ALA A 528 2.05 -1.72 31.33
N SER A 529 2.57 -2.66 32.11
CA SER A 529 3.92 -2.61 32.69
C SER A 529 4.83 -3.71 32.14
N LEU A 530 6.12 -3.61 32.46
CA LEU A 530 7.05 -4.75 32.42
C LEU A 530 7.33 -5.21 33.85
N ALA A 531 6.98 -6.45 34.16
CA ALA A 531 7.14 -7.06 35.48
C ALA A 531 8.07 -8.28 35.44
N VAL A 532 8.63 -8.64 36.60
CA VAL A 532 9.45 -9.86 36.79
C VAL A 532 8.58 -11.07 37.20
N SER A 533 7.42 -10.83 37.80
CA SER A 533 6.45 -11.89 38.13
C SER A 533 5.47 -12.11 36.98
N CYS A 534 5.62 -13.24 36.30
CA CYS A 534 4.94 -13.56 35.04
C CYS A 534 4.02 -14.80 35.11
N GLY A 535 3.77 -15.33 36.32
CA GLY A 535 3.04 -16.59 36.50
C GLY A 535 1.53 -16.45 36.68
N ASP A 536 1.04 -15.29 37.12
CA ASP A 536 -0.38 -15.05 37.43
C ASP A 536 -1.22 -14.67 36.20
N ALA A 537 -2.53 -14.51 36.40
CA ALA A 537 -3.48 -14.24 35.31
C ALA A 537 -3.25 -12.88 34.61
N MET A 538 -2.66 -11.89 35.28
CA MET A 538 -2.42 -10.55 34.75
C MET A 538 -1.16 -10.47 33.87
N ALA A 539 -0.43 -11.58 33.72
CA ALA A 539 0.65 -11.77 32.75
C ALA A 539 0.32 -12.81 31.64
N ARG A 540 -0.90 -13.35 31.62
CA ARG A 540 -1.34 -14.37 30.64
C ARG A 540 -2.22 -13.75 29.54
N TRP A 541 -1.61 -13.50 28.39
CA TRP A 541 -2.18 -12.82 27.24
C TRP A 541 -2.69 -13.81 26.18
N GLY A 542 -3.95 -13.68 25.78
CA GLY A 542 -4.59 -14.45 24.70
C GLY A 542 -5.24 -13.56 23.63
N PHE A 543 -5.61 -14.17 22.50
CA PHE A 543 -6.20 -13.48 21.34
C PHE A 543 -7.71 -13.71 21.26
N VAL A 544 -8.48 -12.82 21.91
CA VAL A 544 -9.88 -13.09 22.28
C VAL A 544 -10.91 -12.76 21.19
N SER A 545 -10.61 -11.87 20.25
CA SER A 545 -11.51 -11.55 19.13
C SER A 545 -11.35 -12.52 17.95
N ASP A 546 -12.35 -12.58 17.06
CA ASP A 546 -12.27 -13.36 15.81
C ASP A 546 -11.08 -12.92 14.93
N SER A 547 -10.85 -11.62 14.85
CA SER A 547 -9.71 -10.98 14.16
C SER A 547 -8.34 -11.32 14.77
N LYS A 548 -8.31 -11.88 15.98
CA LYS A 548 -7.09 -12.11 16.80
C LYS A 548 -6.26 -10.85 17.10
N LEU A 549 -6.86 -9.67 16.94
CA LEU A 549 -6.24 -8.37 17.24
C LEU A 549 -6.44 -7.91 18.69
N HIS A 550 -7.38 -8.50 19.45
CA HIS A 550 -7.53 -8.18 20.88
C HIS A 550 -6.59 -9.05 21.71
N VAL A 551 -5.50 -8.45 22.18
CA VAL A 551 -4.51 -9.06 23.08
C VAL A 551 -4.94 -8.79 24.52
N ALA A 552 -5.36 -9.83 25.25
CA ALA A 552 -6.10 -9.66 26.51
C ALA A 552 -5.68 -10.61 27.64
N VAL A 553 -5.78 -10.14 28.88
CA VAL A 553 -5.72 -10.94 30.11
C VAL A 553 -7.11 -11.21 30.66
N ASN A 554 -7.25 -12.23 31.53
CA ASN A 554 -8.47 -12.47 32.29
C ASN A 554 -8.34 -11.97 33.74
N ALA A 555 -8.96 -10.83 34.06
CA ALA A 555 -8.83 -10.21 35.36
C ALA A 555 -9.68 -10.86 36.47
N THR A 556 -10.69 -11.69 36.14
CA THR A 556 -11.64 -12.28 37.13
C THR A 556 -11.00 -13.17 38.20
N SER A 557 -9.74 -13.56 38.04
CA SER A 557 -8.97 -14.34 39.03
C SER A 557 -8.02 -13.47 39.89
N SER A 558 -8.15 -12.15 39.82
CA SER A 558 -7.26 -11.18 40.48
C SER A 558 -7.96 -10.51 41.67
N ALA A 559 -7.65 -10.95 42.89
CA ALA A 559 -8.20 -10.34 44.09
C ALA A 559 -7.73 -8.88 44.24
N GLY A 560 -8.62 -7.92 43.98
CA GLY A 560 -8.38 -6.48 44.14
C GLY A 560 -8.54 -5.62 42.88
N SER A 561 -8.73 -6.20 41.68
CA SER A 561 -9.01 -5.40 40.48
C SER A 561 -10.48 -5.01 40.37
N VAL A 562 -10.78 -3.72 40.38
CA VAL A 562 -12.14 -3.19 40.09
C VAL A 562 -12.41 -3.34 38.60
N GLY A 563 -13.09 -4.42 38.21
CA GLY A 563 -13.50 -4.70 36.83
C GLY A 563 -13.54 -6.20 36.54
N ASP A 564 -14.72 -6.80 36.63
CA ASP A 564 -14.95 -8.19 36.25
C ASP A 564 -14.83 -8.38 34.73
N GLY A 565 -13.94 -9.27 34.29
CA GLY A 565 -13.90 -9.77 32.91
C GLY A 565 -12.52 -9.76 32.25
N LEU A 566 -12.52 -9.64 30.93
CA LEU A 566 -11.32 -9.57 30.08
C LEU A 566 -10.82 -8.12 29.97
N LEU A 567 -9.53 -7.92 30.20
CA LEU A 567 -8.86 -6.65 29.97
C LEU A 567 -7.95 -6.76 28.74
N CYS A 568 -8.24 -5.96 27.72
CA CYS A 568 -7.48 -5.85 26.48
C CYS A 568 -6.40 -4.77 26.61
N LEU A 569 -5.30 -4.92 25.88
CA LEU A 569 -4.44 -3.80 25.53
C LEU A 569 -5.27 -2.75 24.78
N ASP A 570 -5.07 -1.48 25.13
CA ASP A 570 -5.78 -0.33 24.57
C ASP A 570 -4.80 0.84 24.45
N VAL A 571 -5.03 1.73 23.49
CA VAL A 571 -4.34 3.02 23.43
C VAL A 571 -5.04 3.98 24.37
N GLY A 572 -4.30 4.56 25.31
CA GLY A 572 -4.84 5.52 26.27
C GLY A 572 -5.32 6.82 25.59
N ALA A 573 -6.08 7.63 26.34
CA ALA A 573 -6.71 8.85 25.81
C ALA A 573 -5.72 9.95 25.34
N ASP A 574 -4.43 9.81 25.64
CA ASP A 574 -3.35 10.65 25.06
C ASP A 574 -2.94 10.22 23.63
N GLY A 575 -3.55 9.16 23.09
CA GLY A 575 -3.23 8.58 21.79
C GLY A 575 -1.87 7.86 21.74
N ARG A 576 -1.22 7.63 22.90
CA ARG A 576 0.18 7.16 22.92
C ARG A 576 0.56 6.26 24.10
N SER A 577 -0.04 6.38 25.27
CA SER A 577 0.16 5.42 26.36
C SER A 577 -0.45 4.05 25.99
N VAL A 578 0.18 2.97 26.44
CA VAL A 578 -0.39 1.61 26.33
C VAL A 578 -0.98 1.25 27.69
N VAL A 579 -2.29 1.06 27.72
CA VAL A 579 -3.07 0.80 28.94
C VAL A 579 -3.85 -0.51 28.82
N THR A 580 -4.43 -0.98 29.91
CA THR A 580 -5.39 -2.08 29.91
C THR A 580 -6.79 -1.60 30.25
N ASN A 581 -7.78 -1.97 29.42
CA ASN A 581 -9.19 -1.60 29.58
C ASN A 581 -10.10 -2.80 29.30
N PRO A 582 -11.36 -2.80 29.77
CA PRO A 582 -12.35 -3.79 29.36
C PRO A 582 -12.43 -3.95 27.85
N CYS A 583 -12.42 -5.19 27.36
CA CYS A 583 -12.42 -5.49 25.94
C CYS A 583 -13.70 -5.02 25.24
N ARG A 584 -13.58 -4.28 24.13
CA ARG A 584 -14.68 -3.74 23.34
C ARG A 584 -15.04 -4.63 22.14
N CYS A 585 -16.27 -4.52 21.67
CA CYS A 585 -16.75 -5.07 20.39
C CYS A 585 -16.50 -6.59 20.17
N LEU A 586 -16.42 -7.37 21.27
CA LEU A 586 -16.35 -8.84 21.22
C LEU A 586 -17.74 -9.48 21.02
N SER A 587 -18.81 -8.74 21.31
CA SER A 587 -20.19 -9.07 20.93
C SER A 587 -20.46 -8.71 19.47
N ALA A 588 -21.57 -9.22 18.92
CA ALA A 588 -22.04 -8.90 17.56
C ALA A 588 -22.65 -7.48 17.43
N ASP A 589 -22.15 -6.50 18.18
CA ASP A 589 -22.46 -5.09 17.98
C ASP A 589 -21.71 -4.57 16.74
N ASN A 590 -22.46 -4.10 15.76
CA ASN A 590 -21.93 -3.57 14.50
C ASN A 590 -21.52 -2.09 14.62
N SER A 591 -22.04 -1.34 15.59
CA SER A 591 -21.77 0.09 15.79
C SER A 591 -20.45 0.36 16.52
N CYS A 592 -19.99 -0.61 17.31
CA CYS A 592 -18.81 -0.50 18.15
C CYS A 592 -17.50 -0.39 17.32
N ASP A 593 -16.57 0.46 17.78
CA ASP A 593 -15.23 0.61 17.21
C ASP A 593 -14.15 -0.02 18.12
N PRO A 594 -13.53 -1.15 17.70
CA PRO A 594 -12.49 -1.81 18.48
C PRO A 594 -11.08 -1.25 18.23
N GLN A 595 -10.92 -0.29 17.31
CA GLN A 595 -9.63 0.00 16.68
C GLN A 595 -8.50 0.42 17.64
N GLY A 596 -8.81 1.09 18.76
CA GLY A 596 -7.81 1.41 19.80
C GLY A 596 -7.29 0.19 20.59
N GLN A 597 -7.99 -0.95 20.53
CA GLN A 597 -7.63 -2.22 21.18
C GLN A 597 -7.06 -3.26 20.21
N TRP A 598 -6.79 -2.87 18.96
CA TRP A 598 -6.17 -3.74 17.97
C TRP A 598 -4.64 -3.72 18.09
N PHE A 599 -4.07 -4.82 18.59
CA PHE A 599 -2.64 -5.08 18.63
C PHE A 599 -2.34 -6.39 17.91
N LYS A 600 -1.45 -6.33 16.92
CA LYS A 600 -1.00 -7.48 16.13
C LYS A 600 0.42 -7.84 16.53
N LEU A 601 0.65 -9.11 16.87
CA LEU A 601 2.00 -9.66 16.97
C LEU A 601 2.51 -9.90 15.55
N VAL A 602 3.65 -9.29 15.22
CA VAL A 602 4.26 -9.29 13.90
C VAL A 602 5.69 -9.84 14.00
N SER A 603 6.10 -10.69 13.06
CA SER A 603 7.48 -11.22 13.03
C SER A 603 8.44 -10.20 12.39
N SER A 604 9.54 -9.89 13.06
CA SER A 604 10.60 -9.00 12.57
C SER A 604 11.98 -9.65 12.65
N THR A 605 12.84 -9.30 11.70
CA THR A 605 14.29 -9.52 11.72
C THR A 605 15.07 -8.22 11.52
N ARG A 606 14.41 -7.06 11.58
CA ARG A 606 15.05 -5.73 11.58
C ARG A 606 15.97 -5.58 12.81
N SER A 607 16.98 -4.73 12.72
CA SER A 607 17.74 -4.31 13.90
C SER A 607 16.86 -3.55 14.91
N VAL A 608 16.80 -4.03 16.15
CA VAL A 608 16.27 -3.27 17.30
C VAL A 608 17.29 -2.19 17.64
N VAL A 609 16.84 -0.95 17.85
CA VAL A 609 17.73 0.15 18.24
C VAL A 609 18.21 -0.04 19.68
N THR A 610 19.39 -0.64 19.81
CA THR A 610 20.19 -0.53 21.04
C THR A 610 20.55 0.94 21.25
N LYS A 611 20.12 1.51 22.38
CA LYS A 611 20.25 2.96 22.69
C LYS A 611 21.70 3.46 22.86
N GLN A 612 22.70 2.63 22.55
CA GLN A 612 24.13 2.95 22.52
C GLN A 612 24.60 3.50 21.16
N THR A 613 23.86 3.33 20.06
CA THR A 613 24.31 3.79 18.72
C THR A 613 23.26 4.61 17.97
N MET A 614 23.23 5.92 18.21
CA MET A 614 22.46 6.93 17.45
C MET A 614 22.85 7.05 15.95
N LEU A 615 23.89 6.32 15.50
CA LEU A 615 24.47 6.41 14.15
C LEU A 615 23.82 5.48 13.10
N ALA A 616 22.85 4.64 13.48
CA ALA A 616 22.21 3.70 12.58
C ALA A 616 21.12 4.30 11.67
N GLN A 617 20.74 5.58 11.85
CA GLN A 617 19.70 6.25 11.05
C GLN A 617 20.20 6.76 9.68
N LEU A 618 21.06 6.00 9.02
CA LEU A 618 21.17 6.12 7.56
C LEU A 618 19.97 5.40 6.93
N PRO A 619 19.34 5.92 5.86
CA PRO A 619 18.61 5.02 4.98
C PRO A 619 19.61 3.95 4.51
N LEU A 620 19.14 2.72 4.33
CA LEU A 620 19.98 1.66 3.77
C LEU A 620 20.62 2.20 2.48
N LYS A 621 21.93 2.47 2.52
CA LYS A 621 22.72 2.49 1.29
C LYS A 621 22.44 1.13 0.68
N LEU A 622 21.76 1.11 -0.46
CA LEU A 622 21.67 -0.05 -1.33
C LEU A 622 23.11 -0.51 -1.54
N LYS A 623 23.53 -1.55 -0.81
CA LYS A 623 24.87 -2.15 -0.93
C LYS A 623 24.95 -2.62 -2.36
N ASP A 624 25.64 -1.88 -3.23
CA ASP A 624 25.53 -1.96 -4.69
C ASP A 624 25.14 -3.36 -5.14
N TRP A 625 23.82 -3.56 -5.30
CA TRP A 625 23.27 -4.85 -5.67
C TRP A 625 23.60 -5.02 -7.13
N LYS A 626 24.84 -5.46 -7.38
CA LYS A 626 25.28 -6.05 -8.62
C LYS A 626 24.34 -7.20 -8.88
N ILE A 627 23.28 -6.90 -9.63
CA ILE A 627 22.43 -7.86 -10.31
C ILE A 627 23.42 -8.75 -11.06
N ARG A 628 23.69 -9.93 -10.49
CA ARG A 628 24.62 -10.87 -11.11
C ARG A 628 23.94 -11.31 -12.39
N SER A 629 24.51 -10.88 -13.51
CA SER A 629 24.21 -11.46 -14.81
C SER A 629 24.57 -12.94 -14.73
N PHE A 630 23.53 -13.76 -14.66
CA PHE A 630 23.54 -15.18 -14.95
C PHE A 630 22.84 -15.35 -16.31
#